data_AF-A0A9E4H5G5-F1
#
_entry.id   AF-A0A9E4H5G5-F1
#
_cell.length_a   1.000
_cell.length_b   1.000
_cell.length_c   1.000
_cell.angle_alpha   90.00
_cell.angle_beta   90.00
_cell.angle_gamma   90.00
#
_symmetry.space_group_name_H-M   'P 1'
#
loop_
_entity.id
_entity.type
_entity.pdbx_description
1 polymer ?
#
loop_
_entity_poly.entity_id
_entity_poly.type
_entity_poly.pdbx_seq_one_letter_code
_entity_poly.pdbx_strand_id
1 'polypeptide(L)' 'MLTLPNAIVAVLLPFATLFTNPTWQKAQLLLVGAILTPGQRTVAAALRVMGRSDQGDYARYHEVLNRAV' A
#
# COMPACT_ATOMS: atom_id res chain seq x y z
N MET A 1 -4.66 5.26 9.83
CA MET A 1 -3.34 5.48 9.20
C MET A 1 -2.38 4.45 9.78
N LEU A 2 -1.50 3.88 8.96
CA LEU A 2 -0.42 3.02 9.45
C LEU A 2 0.58 3.88 10.21
N THR A 3 0.84 3.54 11.47
CA THR A 3 1.91 4.17 12.24
C THR A 3 3.20 3.44 11.92
N LEU A 4 4.02 4.01 11.03
CA LEU A 4 5.31 3.44 10.63
C LEU A 4 6.45 4.02 11.47
N PRO A 5 7.48 3.22 11.81
CA PRO A 5 8.71 3.74 12.39
C PRO A 5 9.34 4.83 11.50
N ASN A 6 9.93 5.86 12.12
CA ASN A 6 10.54 6.98 11.41
C ASN A 6 11.58 6.55 10.37
N ALA A 7 12.33 5.48 10.64
CA ALA A 7 13.30 4.93 9.70
C ALA A 7 12.66 4.48 8.38
N ILE A 8 11.48 3.84 8.45
CA ILE A 8 10.73 3.41 7.26
C ILE A 8 10.15 4.65 6.56
N VAL A 9 9.59 5.60 7.33
CA VAL A 9 9.06 6.84 6.77
C VAL A 9 10.12 7.61 5.98
N ALA A 10 11.35 7.71 6.52
CA ALA A 10 12.45 8.40 5.86
C ALA A 10 12.81 7.79 4.49
N VAL A 11 12.74 6.45 4.36
CA VAL A 11 12.97 5.76 3.09
C VAL A 11 11.82 5.97 2.11
N LEU A 12 10.59 6.08 2.61
CA LEU A 12 9.39 6.21 1.78
C LEU A 12 9.09 7.65 1.34
N LEU A 13 9.45 8.64 2.14
CA LEU A 13 9.13 10.05 1.90
C LEU A 13 9.48 10.56 0.50
N PRO A 14 10.64 10.22 -0.11
CA PRO A 14 11.00 10.66 -1.45
C PRO A 14 10.03 10.19 -2.54
N PHE A 15 9.32 9.08 -2.31
CA PHE A 15 8.34 8.54 -3.25
C PHE A 15 6.96 9.19 -3.09
N ALA A 16 6.71 9.91 -2.00
CA ALA A 16 5.39 10.50 -1.72
C ALA A 16 4.95 11.49 -2.81
N THR A 17 5.90 12.18 -3.44
CA THR A 17 5.62 13.14 -4.53
C THR A 17 5.13 12.48 -5.82
N LEU A 18 5.29 11.16 -5.96
CA LEU A 18 4.81 10.40 -7.11
C LEU A 18 3.32 10.05 -7.00
N PHE A 19 2.71 10.30 -5.85
CA PHE A 19 1.34 9.90 -5.56
C PHE A 19 0.50 11.10 -5.10
N THR A 20 -0.78 11.11 -5.46
CA THR A 20 -1.75 11.97 -4.78
C THR A 20 -1.96 11.51 -3.34
N ASN A 21 -2.41 12.41 -2.45
CA ASN A 21 -2.64 12.07 -1.03
C ASN A 21 -3.45 10.77 -0.80
N PRO A 22 -4.60 10.52 -1.47
CA PRO A 22 -5.34 9.27 -1.28
C PRO A 22 -4.60 8.04 -1.84
N THR A 23 -3.89 8.18 -2.96
CA THR A 23 -3.10 7.07 -3.53
C THR A 23 -1.90 6.74 -2.64
N TRP A 24 -1.27 7.74 -2.02
CA TRP A 24 -0.16 7.57 -1.10
C TRP A 24 -0.51 6.70 0.11
N GLN A 25 -1.68 6.94 0.72
CA GLN A 25 -2.15 6.14 1.85
C GLN A 25 -2.37 4.66 1.46
N LYS A 26 -2.89 4.40 0.25
CA LYS A 26 -3.06 3.05 -0.28
C LYS A 26 -1.70 2.40 -0.57
N ALA A 27 -0.74 3.14 -1.13
CA ALA A 27 0.60 2.65 -1.43
C ALA A 27 1.34 2.20 -0.17
N GLN A 28 1.28 3.00 0.91
CA GLN A 28 1.85 2.62 2.20
C GLN A 28 1.24 1.32 2.73
N LEU A 29 -0.08 1.15 2.59
CA LEU A 29 -0.77 -0.07 3.02
C LEU A 29 -0.35 -1.30 2.21
N LEU A 30 -0.31 -1.18 0.88
CA LEU A 30 0.11 -2.28 0.02
C LEU A 30 1.56 -2.66 0.25
N LEU A 31 2.44 -1.68 0.50
CA LEU A 31 3.84 -1.95 0.82
C LEU A 31 3.97 -2.77 2.11
N VAL A 32 3.31 -2.35 3.20
CA VAL A 32 3.35 -3.08 4.47
C VAL A 32 2.77 -4.48 4.28
N GLY A 33 1.62 -4.59 3.61
CA GLY A 33 1.00 -5.88 3.31
C GLY A 33 1.93 -6.80 2.51
N ALA A 34 2.63 -6.27 1.50
CA ALA A 34 3.57 -7.03 0.69
C ALA A 34 4.82 -7.49 1.45
N ILE A 35 5.31 -6.71 2.43
CA ILE A 35 6.40 -7.12 3.33
C ILE A 35 5.93 -8.27 4.23
N LEU A 36 4.69 -8.22 4.70
CA LEU A 36 4.09 -9.23 5.60
C LEU A 36 3.61 -10.50 4.87
N THR A 37 3.55 -10.51 3.53
CA THR A 37 3.18 -11.69 2.73
C THR A 37 4.37 -12.25 1.93
N PRO A 38 5.35 -12.88 2.61
CA PRO A 38 6.47 -13.51 1.91
C PRO A 38 5.97 -14.59 0.96
N GLY A 39 6.48 -14.60 -0.27
CA GLY A 39 6.11 -15.57 -1.32
C GLY A 39 4.85 -15.23 -2.12
N GLN A 40 4.01 -14.30 -1.67
CA GLN A 40 2.82 -13.85 -2.41
C GLN A 40 2.77 -12.32 -2.47
N ARG A 41 3.21 -11.75 -3.60
CA ARG A 41 3.29 -10.30 -3.83
C ARG A 41 2.10 -9.75 -4.62
N THR A 42 0.91 -10.30 -4.38
CA THR A 42 -0.31 -9.84 -5.05
C THR A 42 -1.01 -8.78 -4.19
N VAL A 43 -1.71 -7.85 -4.84
CA VAL A 43 -2.54 -6.84 -4.15
C VAL A 43 -3.54 -7.52 -3.23
N ALA A 44 -4.13 -8.65 -3.66
CA ALA A 44 -5.06 -9.42 -2.85
C ALA A 44 -4.42 -10.01 -1.59
N ALA A 45 -3.22 -10.60 -1.68
CA ALA A 45 -2.52 -11.11 -0.51
C ALA A 45 -2.18 -10.00 0.49
N ALA A 46 -1.67 -8.87 -0.03
CA ALA A 46 -1.35 -7.69 0.80
C ALA A 46 -2.59 -7.14 1.51
N LEU A 47 -3.75 -7.05 0.83
CA LEU A 47 -4.98 -6.61 1.46
C LEU A 47 -5.52 -7.61 2.49
N ARG A 48 -5.40 -8.91 2.20
CA ARG A 48 -5.82 -9.97 3.11
C ARG A 48 -5.03 -9.97 4.41
N VAL A 49 -3.70 -9.85 4.37
CA VAL A 49 -2.88 -9.80 5.61
C VAL A 49 -3.15 -8.52 6.41
N MET A 50 -3.52 -7.44 5.72
CA MET A 50 -3.90 -6.17 6.33
C MET A 50 -5.35 -6.16 6.87
N GLY A 51 -6.04 -7.31 6.89
CA GLY A 51 -7.41 -7.44 7.42
C GLY A 51 -8.47 -6.78 6.55
N ARG A 52 -8.18 -6.52 5.26
CA ARG A 52 -9.09 -5.92 4.29
C ARG A 52 -9.64 -6.92 3.28
N SER A 53 -9.75 -8.18 3.71
CA SER A 53 -10.20 -9.30 2.86
C SER A 53 -11.60 -9.11 2.28
N ASP A 54 -12.46 -8.37 2.97
CA ASP A 54 -13.90 -8.31 2.70
C ASP A 54 -14.38 -6.89 2.35
N GLN A 55 -13.47 -5.94 2.18
CA GLN A 55 -13.85 -4.58 1.81
C GLN A 55 -14.11 -4.51 0.29
N GLY A 56 -15.29 -4.03 -0.12
CA GLY A 56 -15.69 -3.97 -1.54
C GLY A 56 -14.90 -3.01 -2.42
N ASP A 57 -13.85 -2.37 -1.89
CA ASP A 57 -13.02 -1.38 -2.57
C ASP A 57 -11.69 -1.95 -3.09
N TYR A 58 -11.53 -3.28 -3.18
CA TYR A 58 -10.36 -3.95 -3.76
C TYR A 58 -9.85 -3.32 -5.06
N ALA A 59 -10.76 -3.06 -6.01
CA ALA A 59 -10.41 -2.50 -7.30
C ALA A 59 -9.72 -1.13 -7.18
N ARG A 60 -10.05 -0.34 -6.15
CA ARG A 60 -9.44 0.97 -5.90
C ARG A 60 -7.98 0.89 -5.46
N TYR A 61 -7.50 -0.27 -5.00
CA TYR A 61 -6.08 -0.45 -4.68
C TYR A 61 -5.23 -0.70 -5.92
N HIS A 62 -5.83 -1.24 -6.99
CA HIS A 62 -5.15 -1.34 -8.28
C HIS A 62 -4.89 0.03 -8.93
N GLU A 63 -5.61 1.08 -8.52
CA GLU A 63 -5.31 2.47 -8.93
C GLU A 63 -3.88 2.89 -8.57
N VAL A 64 -3.29 2.33 -7.51
CA VAL A 64 -1.88 2.60 -7.14
C VAL A 64 -0.92 2.16 -8.25
N LEU A 65 -1.26 1.10 -8.99
CA LEU A 65 -0.44 0.56 -10.08
C LEU A 65 -0.87 1.11 -11.45
N ASN A 66 -2.16 1.39 -11.62
CA ASN A 66 -2.72 1.85 -12.88
C ASN A 66 -2.61 3.37 -13.09
N ARG A 67 -2.52 4.16 -12.02
CA ARG A 67 -2.35 5.61 -12.07
C ARG A 67 -0.93 5.97 -11.63
N ALA A 68 0.05 5.57 -12.45
CA ALA A 68 1.37 6.16 -12.40
C ALA A 68 1.36 7.39 -13.31
N VAL A 69 1.45 8.57 -12.67
CA VAL A 69 1.37 9.93 -13.25
C VAL A 69 -0.04 10.42 -13.52
#